data_AF-A0A538PQM2-F1
#
_entry.id   AF-A0A538PQM2-F1
#
_cell.length_a   1.000
_cell.length_b   1.000
_cell.length_c   1.000
_cell.angle_alpha   90.00
_cell.angle_beta   90.00
_cell.angle_gamma   90.00
#
_symmetry.space_group_name_H-M   'P 1'
#
loop_
_entity.id
_entity.type
_entity.pdbx_description
1 polymer ?
#
loop_
_entity_poly.entity_id
_entity_poly.type
_entity_poly.pdbx_seq_one_letter_code
_entity_poly.pdbx_strand_id
1 'polypeptide(L)'
;MPTAPGAPMLGSKVFITRTVDPWPDLFERWWDGEEWIWVNHGRPGGQRVISAPGAAMMDEKLFVVVQDGALWERHWRADLGAWVWADHGRPENRPIRFDPGCAMMNEKLFVVVDDGRLWERHWRRDLNAWVWFDHGRPNNERIVASPGAAMMDSKLFVVTETGHLWERNWRGDLNRWVWFDHGLPPGAHAVGAPGAAMMNAKFFVRGSNGHLFERFWNGSAWVWVDHGSPPGTAVATEPGAAMMSAKLFVGAADGRLFERFWNGTAWVWVDHGRPPGTAVATAPGGAMLDSKLFVGTANQRMFERFWNGAQWVWVDHGTLLHDNRATLLDNSAAGPKKTLAVIGDGFDEVSLGSYQGWVQHEVMNGVFSHDLYRDLKSASNVIRIDLISLDAGVSQRRYDEHGTPSVASDDTIRSTVLKNTRLGFLYSGSWAHCWLEQQSFTAARIAKVLARFAPNFDYVLVLLNEGGQGGCGGGGQQTVTRGENWTTIVHEFGHGLGGLADEYSQQGLHFTGTSFAQPNCSIAGTRPGLTWASKVAAGVPLPTTTTPSGWNDNQNVGAFEGRGTFETGLFRPVKNCRMRSNEPPYCPVCAEVMRNVLGPFA
;
A
#
# COMPACT_ATOMS: atom_id res chain seq x y z
N MET A 1 2.11 -18.02 0.90
CA MET A 1 3.13 -17.62 -0.05
C MET A 1 2.47 -16.75 -1.10
N PRO A 2 3.16 -15.73 -1.63
CA PRO A 2 2.75 -15.10 -2.88
C PRO A 2 2.80 -16.14 -4.02
N THR A 3 1.88 -16.03 -4.97
CA THR A 3 1.95 -16.77 -6.23
C THR A 3 2.92 -16.10 -7.19
N ALA A 4 3.15 -16.71 -8.36
CA ALA A 4 3.72 -15.96 -9.48
C ALA A 4 2.84 -14.72 -9.77
N PRO A 5 3.44 -13.56 -10.07
CA PRO A 5 2.69 -12.41 -10.55
C PRO A 5 1.99 -12.76 -11.87
N GLY A 6 0.73 -12.33 -12.01
CA GLY A 6 -0.05 -12.52 -13.23
C GLY A 6 0.45 -11.68 -14.40
N ALA A 7 -0.24 -11.80 -15.54
CA ALA A 7 0.02 -10.94 -16.69
C ALA A 7 -0.23 -9.46 -16.33
N PRO A 8 0.57 -8.52 -16.87
CA PRO A 8 0.34 -7.11 -16.63
C PRO A 8 -0.97 -6.71 -17.33
N MET A 9 -1.79 -5.91 -16.66
CA MET A 9 -3.05 -5.39 -17.20
C MET A 9 -2.95 -3.87 -17.38
N LEU A 10 -3.50 -3.36 -18.48
CA LEU A 10 -3.57 -1.93 -18.79
C LEU A 10 -2.19 -1.22 -18.73
N GLY A 11 -1.10 -1.95 -18.94
CA GLY A 11 0.29 -1.43 -18.91
C GLY A 11 0.80 -0.92 -17.56
N SER A 12 -0.04 -0.82 -16.53
CA SER A 12 0.31 -0.20 -15.24
C SER A 12 -0.07 -1.01 -14.00
N LYS A 13 -0.67 -2.20 -14.17
CA LYS A 13 -1.20 -3.03 -13.09
C LYS A 13 -0.60 -4.42 -13.13
N VAL A 14 -0.22 -4.93 -11.96
CA VAL A 14 0.22 -6.32 -11.77
C VAL A 14 -0.65 -6.94 -10.70
N PHE A 15 -1.22 -8.11 -11.00
CA PHE A 15 -2.01 -8.87 -10.05
C PHE A 15 -1.18 -9.97 -9.43
N ILE A 16 -1.43 -10.27 -8.16
CA ILE A 16 -0.77 -11.35 -7.44
C ILE A 16 -1.70 -11.88 -6.35
N THR A 17 -1.69 -13.20 -6.18
CA THR A 17 -2.47 -13.87 -5.14
C THR A 17 -1.57 -14.14 -3.95
N ARG A 18 -2.11 -13.99 -2.74
CA ARG A 18 -1.54 -14.64 -1.55
C ARG A 18 -2.36 -15.90 -1.30
N THR A 19 -1.72 -17.06 -1.12
CA THR A 19 -2.45 -18.34 -0.95
C THR A 19 -2.49 -18.83 0.50
N VAL A 20 -1.90 -18.07 1.44
CA VAL A 20 -1.83 -18.45 2.85
C VAL A 20 -2.38 -17.34 3.73
N ASP A 21 -2.77 -17.74 4.94
CA ASP A 21 -3.29 -16.85 5.97
C ASP A 21 -2.31 -15.69 6.32
N PRO A 22 -2.85 -14.57 6.83
CA PRO A 22 -4.26 -14.35 7.17
C PRO A 22 -5.13 -13.77 6.03
N TRP A 23 -4.55 -13.47 4.86
CA TRP A 23 -5.30 -12.91 3.72
C TRP A 23 -5.05 -13.68 2.41
N PRO A 24 -5.67 -14.86 2.21
CA PRO A 24 -5.65 -15.57 0.95
C PRO A 24 -6.54 -14.91 -0.14
N ASP A 25 -6.20 -13.67 -0.48
CA ASP A 25 -6.97 -12.78 -1.34
C ASP A 25 -6.21 -12.49 -2.65
N LEU A 26 -6.90 -11.87 -3.60
CA LEU A 26 -6.31 -11.30 -4.80
C LEU A 26 -5.87 -9.85 -4.54
N PHE A 27 -4.63 -9.51 -4.90
CA PHE A 27 -4.08 -8.17 -4.77
C PHE A 27 -3.69 -7.57 -6.13
N GLU A 28 -3.87 -6.27 -6.25
CA GLU A 28 -3.38 -5.45 -7.36
C GLU A 28 -2.27 -4.54 -6.84
N ARG A 29 -1.13 -4.55 -7.54
CA ARG A 29 -0.10 -3.53 -7.44
C ARG A 29 -0.22 -2.60 -8.63
N TRP A 30 -0.52 -1.34 -8.36
CA TRP A 30 -0.79 -0.33 -9.38
C TRP A 30 0.06 0.91 -9.19
N TRP A 31 0.64 1.42 -10.27
CA TRP A 31 1.29 2.73 -10.31
C TRP A 31 0.27 3.82 -10.65
N ASP A 32 0.02 4.73 -9.73
CA ASP A 32 -0.99 5.80 -9.90
C ASP A 32 -0.44 7.05 -10.63
N GLY A 33 0.83 7.02 -11.05
CA GLY A 33 1.55 8.15 -11.62
C GLY A 33 2.62 8.72 -10.69
N GLU A 34 2.47 8.55 -9.37
CA GLU A 34 3.37 9.09 -8.35
C GLU A 34 3.93 8.02 -7.41
N GLU A 35 3.13 7.01 -7.08
CA GLU A 35 3.52 5.94 -6.19
C GLU A 35 2.89 4.59 -6.57
N TRP A 36 3.50 3.54 -6.03
CA TRP A 36 2.94 2.20 -6.09
C TRP A 36 1.94 2.00 -4.95
N ILE A 37 0.72 1.56 -5.28
CA ILE A 37 -0.37 1.33 -4.33
C ILE A 37 -0.79 -0.15 -4.33
N TRP A 38 -1.02 -0.69 -3.14
CA TRP A 38 -1.67 -1.99 -2.97
C TRP A 38 -3.20 -1.81 -2.88
N VAL A 39 -3.93 -2.60 -3.65
CA VAL A 39 -5.37 -2.73 -3.58
C VAL A 39 -5.71 -4.19 -3.31
N ASN A 40 -6.51 -4.44 -2.27
CA ASN A 40 -7.06 -5.76 -2.00
C ASN A 40 -8.40 -5.90 -2.74
N HIS A 41 -8.51 -6.90 -3.61
CA HIS A 41 -9.72 -7.22 -4.37
C HIS A 41 -10.61 -8.23 -3.62
N GLY A 42 -10.14 -8.69 -2.46
CA GLY A 42 -10.82 -9.60 -1.57
C GLY A 42 -10.97 -10.99 -2.14
N ARG A 43 -12.05 -11.66 -1.72
CA ARG A 43 -12.35 -13.05 -2.02
C ARG A 43 -13.60 -13.16 -2.89
N PRO A 44 -13.53 -13.80 -4.07
CA PRO A 44 -14.72 -14.14 -4.83
C PRO A 44 -15.62 -15.07 -4.01
N GLY A 45 -16.89 -14.71 -3.82
CA GLY A 45 -17.85 -15.51 -3.04
C GLY A 45 -17.42 -15.81 -1.59
N GLY A 46 -16.51 -15.01 -1.01
CA GLY A 46 -15.92 -15.29 0.32
C GLY A 46 -14.91 -16.44 0.34
N GLN A 47 -14.60 -17.05 -0.80
CA GLN A 47 -13.68 -18.18 -0.90
C GLN A 47 -12.22 -17.78 -1.07
N ARG A 48 -11.32 -18.55 -0.47
CA ARG A 48 -9.86 -18.34 -0.59
C ARG A 48 -9.41 -18.52 -2.04
N VAL A 49 -8.59 -17.61 -2.55
CA VAL A 49 -7.96 -17.76 -3.87
C VAL A 49 -6.75 -18.67 -3.74
N ILE A 50 -6.63 -19.68 -4.60
CA ILE A 50 -5.57 -20.71 -4.51
C ILE A 50 -4.63 -20.74 -5.72
N SER A 51 -4.97 -20.05 -6.81
CA SER A 51 -4.15 -20.00 -8.02
C SER A 51 -3.38 -18.69 -8.15
N ALA A 52 -2.32 -18.72 -8.96
CA ALA A 52 -1.82 -17.51 -9.57
C ALA A 52 -2.92 -16.84 -10.43
N PRO A 53 -2.88 -15.51 -10.59
CA PRO A 53 -3.78 -14.83 -11.51
C PRO A 53 -3.49 -15.24 -12.95
N GLY A 54 -4.50 -15.78 -13.64
CA GLY A 54 -4.40 -16.24 -15.02
C GLY A 54 -4.52 -15.11 -16.04
N ALA A 55 -4.86 -15.46 -17.29
CA ALA A 55 -4.88 -14.52 -18.42
C ALA A 55 -5.64 -13.21 -18.17
N ALA A 56 -5.07 -12.12 -18.70
CA ALA A 56 -5.74 -10.86 -18.93
C ALA A 56 -6.51 -10.92 -20.27
N MET A 57 -7.79 -11.29 -20.28
CA MET A 57 -8.59 -11.15 -21.50
C MET A 57 -8.95 -9.69 -21.72
N MET A 58 -8.75 -9.21 -22.96
CA MET A 58 -9.08 -7.83 -23.37
C MET A 58 -8.40 -6.76 -22.49
N ASP A 59 -7.29 -7.09 -21.82
CA ASP A 59 -6.62 -6.23 -20.81
C ASP A 59 -7.49 -5.76 -19.63
N GLU A 60 -8.72 -6.30 -19.47
CA GLU A 60 -9.70 -5.84 -18.48
C GLU A 60 -10.27 -6.96 -17.60
N LYS A 61 -10.07 -8.23 -17.97
CA LYS A 61 -10.58 -9.38 -17.25
C LYS A 61 -9.47 -10.28 -16.77
N LEU A 62 -9.50 -10.61 -15.49
CA LEU A 62 -8.56 -11.51 -14.84
C LEU A 62 -9.31 -12.74 -14.32
N PHE A 63 -8.68 -13.91 -14.38
CA PHE A 63 -9.29 -15.14 -13.88
C PHE A 63 -8.46 -15.76 -12.76
N VAL A 64 -9.15 -16.31 -11.76
CA VAL A 64 -8.55 -17.03 -10.64
C VAL A 64 -9.35 -18.29 -10.29
N VAL A 65 -8.68 -19.24 -9.62
CA VAL A 65 -9.32 -20.43 -9.06
C VAL A 65 -9.38 -20.29 -7.54
N VAL A 66 -10.54 -20.61 -6.98
CA VAL A 66 -10.78 -20.59 -5.53
C VAL A 66 -10.67 -21.99 -4.92
N GLN A 67 -10.66 -22.05 -3.58
CA GLN A 67 -10.41 -23.27 -2.79
C GLN A 67 -11.26 -24.49 -3.16
N ASP A 68 -12.46 -24.26 -3.68
CA ASP A 68 -13.38 -25.33 -4.06
C ASP A 68 -13.16 -25.83 -5.51
N GLY A 69 -12.26 -25.19 -6.25
CA GLY A 69 -11.92 -25.49 -7.63
C GLY A 69 -12.76 -24.77 -8.68
N ALA A 70 -13.61 -23.80 -8.31
CA ALA A 70 -14.35 -22.96 -9.24
C ALA A 70 -13.49 -21.86 -9.87
N LEU A 71 -13.83 -21.50 -11.10
CA LEU A 71 -13.24 -20.39 -11.84
C LEU A 71 -14.02 -19.10 -11.56
N TRP A 72 -13.31 -18.02 -11.26
CA TRP A 72 -13.90 -16.70 -11.05
C TRP A 72 -13.22 -15.65 -11.93
N GLU A 73 -14.03 -14.76 -12.51
CA GLU A 73 -13.61 -13.61 -13.30
C GLU A 73 -13.65 -12.34 -12.45
N ARG A 74 -12.60 -11.54 -12.54
CA ARG A 74 -12.48 -10.19 -12.00
C ARG A 74 -12.42 -9.20 -13.14
N HIS A 75 -13.39 -8.30 -13.24
CA HIS A 75 -13.43 -7.31 -14.32
C HIS A 75 -13.98 -5.95 -13.87
N TRP A 76 -13.60 -4.90 -14.59
CA TRP A 76 -14.10 -3.56 -14.35
C TRP A 76 -15.45 -3.36 -15.04
N ARG A 77 -16.42 -2.78 -14.32
CA ARG A 77 -17.73 -2.40 -14.82
C ARG A 77 -17.80 -0.88 -14.86
N ALA A 78 -17.63 -0.33 -16.06
CA ALA A 78 -17.62 1.12 -16.28
C ALA A 78 -18.94 1.79 -15.87
N ASP A 79 -20.07 1.11 -16.05
CA ASP A 79 -21.40 1.56 -15.64
C ASP A 79 -21.56 1.64 -14.11
N LEU A 80 -20.79 0.85 -13.36
CA LEU A 80 -20.77 0.88 -11.89
C LEU A 80 -19.63 1.74 -11.33
N GLY A 81 -18.67 2.14 -12.17
CA GLY A 81 -17.41 2.73 -11.72
C GLY A 81 -16.69 1.82 -10.70
N ALA A 82 -16.86 0.50 -10.85
CA ALA A 82 -16.47 -0.46 -9.84
C ALA A 82 -16.07 -1.79 -10.46
N TRP A 83 -15.52 -2.62 -9.60
CA TRP A 83 -14.67 -3.74 -9.94
C TRP A 83 -15.47 -4.92 -9.35
N VAL A 84 -15.95 -5.83 -10.20
CA VAL A 84 -16.86 -6.91 -9.80
C VAL A 84 -16.25 -8.30 -9.96
N TRP A 85 -16.87 -9.27 -9.28
CA TRP A 85 -16.59 -10.70 -9.40
C TRP A 85 -17.73 -11.39 -10.17
N ALA A 86 -17.40 -12.31 -11.07
CA ALA A 86 -18.35 -13.21 -11.72
C ALA A 86 -17.94 -14.66 -11.53
N ASP A 87 -18.90 -15.52 -11.14
CA ASP A 87 -18.70 -16.95 -10.96
C ASP A 87 -18.88 -17.68 -12.31
N HIS A 88 -17.86 -18.44 -12.73
CA HIS A 88 -17.90 -19.27 -13.94
C HIS A 88 -18.11 -20.75 -13.61
N GLY A 89 -18.15 -21.08 -12.32
CA GLY A 89 -18.35 -22.42 -11.80
C GLY A 89 -17.21 -23.36 -12.18
N ARG A 90 -17.59 -24.62 -12.37
CA ARG A 90 -16.70 -25.74 -12.65
C ARG A 90 -17.16 -26.47 -13.91
N PRO A 91 -16.26 -26.84 -14.84
CA PRO A 91 -16.65 -27.69 -15.96
C PRO A 91 -17.10 -29.05 -15.43
N GLU A 92 -18.33 -29.48 -15.77
CA GLU A 92 -18.95 -30.73 -15.28
C GLU A 92 -18.88 -30.91 -13.75
N ASN A 93 -18.97 -29.81 -12.98
CA ASN A 93 -18.81 -29.82 -11.52
C ASN A 93 -17.46 -30.36 -11.01
N ARG A 94 -16.45 -30.48 -11.89
CA ARG A 94 -15.11 -30.96 -11.55
C ARG A 94 -14.20 -29.82 -11.08
N PRO A 95 -13.46 -29.98 -9.98
CA PRO A 95 -12.60 -28.93 -9.47
C PRO A 95 -11.39 -28.71 -10.40
N ILE A 96 -11.13 -27.44 -10.72
CA ILE A 96 -9.92 -26.99 -11.40
C ILE A 96 -8.74 -27.08 -10.42
N ARG A 97 -7.58 -27.56 -10.89
CA ARG A 97 -6.40 -27.82 -10.03
C ARG A 97 -5.21 -26.92 -10.25
N PHE A 98 -5.12 -26.33 -11.43
CA PHE A 98 -3.96 -25.53 -11.85
C PHE A 98 -4.38 -24.10 -12.14
N ASP A 99 -3.39 -23.22 -12.29
CA ASP A 99 -3.64 -21.82 -12.61
C ASP A 99 -4.37 -21.72 -13.96
N PRO A 100 -5.31 -20.76 -14.12
CA PRO A 100 -5.94 -20.55 -15.41
C PRO A 100 -4.88 -20.18 -16.44
N GLY A 101 -4.91 -20.85 -17.60
CA GLY A 101 -3.94 -20.61 -18.66
C GLY A 101 -4.10 -19.27 -19.35
N CYS A 102 -3.29 -19.05 -20.38
CA CYS A 102 -3.34 -17.89 -21.27
C CYS A 102 -4.67 -17.80 -22.04
N ALA A 103 -5.09 -16.56 -22.32
CA ALA A 103 -6.23 -16.28 -23.18
C ALA A 103 -5.84 -16.49 -24.64
N MET A 104 -6.79 -16.96 -25.45
CA MET A 104 -6.68 -16.94 -26.90
C MET A 104 -7.80 -16.11 -27.50
N MET A 105 -7.49 -15.39 -28.57
CA MET A 105 -8.44 -14.58 -29.34
C MET A 105 -9.21 -13.55 -28.49
N ASN A 106 -8.78 -13.28 -27.25
CA ASN A 106 -9.54 -12.54 -26.24
C ASN A 106 -10.95 -13.08 -25.95
N GLU A 107 -11.24 -14.34 -26.28
CA GLU A 107 -12.59 -14.93 -26.15
C GLU A 107 -12.62 -16.22 -25.34
N LYS A 108 -11.46 -16.86 -25.17
CA LYS A 108 -11.37 -18.15 -24.49
C LYS A 108 -10.14 -18.28 -23.60
N LEU A 109 -10.26 -19.03 -22.53
CA LEU A 109 -9.16 -19.49 -21.68
C LEU A 109 -9.26 -21.00 -21.48
N PHE A 110 -8.16 -21.59 -21.03
CA PHE A 110 -8.07 -23.02 -20.78
C PHE A 110 -7.73 -23.29 -19.32
N VAL A 111 -8.31 -24.37 -18.78
CA VAL A 111 -8.07 -24.85 -17.43
C VAL A 111 -7.88 -26.35 -17.43
N VAL A 112 -7.21 -26.86 -16.40
CA VAL A 112 -7.01 -28.30 -16.19
C VAL A 112 -7.69 -28.70 -14.89
N VAL A 113 -8.55 -29.71 -14.98
CA VAL A 113 -9.33 -30.22 -13.83
C VAL A 113 -8.61 -31.37 -13.13
N ASP A 114 -9.16 -31.81 -12.01
CA ASP A 114 -8.61 -32.84 -11.11
C ASP A 114 -8.19 -34.16 -11.75
N ASP A 115 -8.86 -34.57 -12.83
CA ASP A 115 -8.50 -35.79 -13.55
C ASP A 115 -7.41 -35.57 -14.62
N GLY A 116 -7.00 -34.32 -14.88
CA GLY A 116 -5.99 -33.96 -15.86
C GLY A 116 -6.54 -33.72 -17.27
N ARG A 117 -7.85 -33.56 -17.45
CA ARG A 117 -8.45 -33.09 -18.72
C ARG A 117 -8.29 -31.59 -18.93
N LEU A 118 -8.12 -31.20 -20.18
CA LEU A 118 -8.13 -29.81 -20.62
C LEU A 118 -9.55 -29.37 -20.95
N TRP A 119 -9.97 -28.23 -20.39
CA TRP A 119 -11.26 -27.59 -20.66
C TRP A 119 -11.07 -26.18 -21.18
N GLU A 120 -11.87 -25.80 -22.18
CA GLU A 120 -11.98 -24.44 -22.71
C GLU A 120 -13.20 -23.75 -22.10
N ARG A 121 -13.00 -22.56 -21.53
CA ARG A 121 -14.06 -21.61 -21.20
C ARG A 121 -14.10 -20.56 -22.31
N HIS A 122 -15.20 -20.48 -23.04
CA HIS A 122 -15.31 -19.65 -24.25
C HIS A 122 -16.58 -18.80 -24.25
N TRP A 123 -16.42 -17.51 -24.52
CA TRP A 123 -17.52 -16.58 -24.78
C TRP A 123 -18.11 -16.80 -26.19
N ARG A 124 -19.27 -17.46 -26.27
CA ARG A 124 -19.97 -17.68 -27.52
C ARG A 124 -20.87 -16.49 -27.85
N ARG A 125 -20.43 -15.66 -28.82
CA ARG A 125 -21.15 -14.45 -29.26
C ARG A 125 -22.56 -14.76 -29.78
N ASP A 126 -22.72 -15.88 -30.46
CA ASP A 126 -24.01 -16.35 -31.00
C ASP A 126 -25.00 -16.75 -29.90
N LEU A 127 -24.50 -17.21 -28.74
CA LEU A 127 -25.32 -17.55 -27.57
C LEU A 127 -25.41 -16.41 -26.56
N ASN A 128 -24.61 -15.36 -26.74
CA ASN A 128 -24.36 -14.31 -25.76
C ASN A 128 -24.09 -14.88 -24.36
N ALA A 129 -23.34 -15.98 -24.31
CA ALA A 129 -23.14 -16.75 -23.10
C ALA A 129 -21.78 -17.41 -23.11
N TRP A 130 -21.24 -17.60 -21.91
CA TRP A 130 -20.05 -18.38 -21.72
C TRP A 130 -20.38 -19.88 -21.70
N VAL A 131 -19.65 -20.69 -22.46
CA VAL A 131 -19.77 -22.16 -22.48
C VAL A 131 -18.48 -22.89 -22.10
N TRP A 132 -18.60 -24.17 -21.74
CA TRP A 132 -17.48 -25.07 -21.46
C TRP A 132 -17.35 -26.09 -22.59
N PHE A 133 -16.12 -26.34 -23.04
CA PHE A 133 -15.82 -27.40 -24.02
C PHE A 133 -14.72 -28.32 -23.48
N ASP A 134 -14.95 -29.64 -23.54
CA ASP A 134 -13.97 -30.65 -23.17
C ASP A 134 -13.02 -30.92 -24.34
N HIS A 135 -11.70 -30.79 -24.11
CA HIS A 135 -10.66 -31.16 -25.09
C HIS A 135 -10.06 -32.53 -24.78
N GLY A 136 -10.48 -33.15 -23.67
CA GLY A 136 -10.03 -34.43 -23.19
C GLY A 136 -8.57 -34.39 -22.74
N ARG A 137 -7.89 -35.50 -22.98
CA ARG A 137 -6.48 -35.71 -22.66
C ARG A 137 -5.71 -36.08 -23.93
N PRO A 138 -4.52 -35.51 -24.18
CA PRO A 138 -3.65 -36.01 -25.23
C PRO A 138 -3.25 -37.45 -24.91
N ASN A 139 -3.44 -38.37 -25.86
CA ASN A 139 -3.09 -39.80 -25.71
C ASN A 139 -3.62 -40.46 -24.42
N ASN A 140 -4.74 -39.97 -23.88
CA ASN A 140 -5.30 -40.38 -22.58
C ASN A 140 -4.37 -40.15 -21.36
N GLU A 141 -3.29 -39.39 -21.53
CA GLU A 141 -2.34 -39.03 -20.46
C GLU A 141 -2.85 -37.83 -19.66
N ARG A 142 -2.67 -37.86 -18.34
CA ARG A 142 -3.10 -36.73 -17.49
C ARG A 142 -2.21 -35.52 -17.73
N ILE A 143 -2.82 -34.35 -17.88
CA ILE A 143 -2.10 -33.07 -17.86
C ILE A 143 -1.78 -32.72 -16.40
N VAL A 144 -0.54 -32.33 -16.12
CA VAL A 144 0.00 -32.17 -14.75
C VAL A 144 0.50 -30.76 -14.42
N ALA A 145 0.19 -29.79 -15.27
CA ALA A 145 0.53 -28.39 -15.06
C ALA A 145 -0.51 -27.45 -15.69
N SER A 146 -0.39 -26.16 -15.37
CA SER A 146 -1.20 -25.10 -15.99
C SER A 146 -1.01 -25.09 -17.52
N PRO A 147 -2.08 -24.87 -18.32
CA PRO A 147 -1.96 -24.83 -19.77
C PRO A 147 -1.31 -23.54 -20.25
N GLY A 148 -0.43 -23.64 -21.24
CA GLY A 148 0.36 -22.54 -21.78
C GLY A 148 1.61 -23.07 -22.50
N ALA A 149 2.36 -22.28 -23.25
CA ALA A 149 2.00 -20.95 -23.74
C ALA A 149 1.00 -21.04 -24.91
N ALA A 150 0.23 -19.98 -25.16
CA ALA A 150 -0.56 -19.83 -26.38
C ALA A 150 0.32 -19.21 -27.49
N MET A 151 0.07 -19.61 -28.74
CA MET A 151 0.72 -19.03 -29.91
C MET A 151 -0.26 -18.83 -31.06
N MET A 152 -0.09 -17.70 -31.76
CA MET A 152 -0.83 -17.37 -32.98
C MET A 152 -2.36 -17.43 -32.81
N ASP A 153 -2.84 -17.30 -31.57
CA ASP A 153 -4.25 -17.50 -31.20
C ASP A 153 -4.87 -18.83 -31.66
N SER A 154 -4.06 -19.81 -32.08
CA SER A 154 -4.53 -21.05 -32.71
C SER A 154 -4.10 -22.30 -31.95
N LYS A 155 -3.13 -22.20 -31.03
CA LYS A 155 -2.57 -23.36 -30.35
C LYS A 155 -2.07 -23.03 -28.95
N LEU A 156 -2.14 -24.00 -28.05
CA LEU A 156 -1.51 -23.99 -26.73
C LEU A 156 -0.70 -25.27 -26.52
N PHE A 157 0.15 -25.24 -25.52
CA PHE A 157 0.91 -26.40 -25.08
C PHE A 157 0.51 -26.86 -23.68
N VAL A 158 0.75 -28.13 -23.39
CA VAL A 158 0.56 -28.74 -22.07
C VAL A 158 1.66 -29.78 -21.82
N VAL A 159 1.94 -30.03 -20.55
CA VAL A 159 2.84 -31.13 -20.12
C VAL A 159 2.01 -32.23 -19.48
N THR A 160 2.26 -33.47 -19.87
CA THR A 160 1.57 -34.64 -19.32
C THR A 160 2.38 -35.34 -18.22
N GLU A 161 1.75 -36.29 -17.54
CA GLU A 161 2.37 -37.07 -16.46
C GLU A 161 3.59 -37.91 -16.91
N THR A 162 3.72 -38.17 -18.22
CA THR A 162 4.90 -38.82 -18.83
C THR A 162 6.05 -37.84 -19.08
N GLY A 163 5.82 -36.54 -18.87
CA GLY A 163 6.73 -35.46 -19.18
C GLY A 163 6.76 -35.07 -20.66
N HIS A 164 5.87 -35.62 -21.49
CA HIS A 164 5.72 -35.22 -22.89
C HIS A 164 5.12 -33.83 -22.99
N LEU A 165 5.59 -33.10 -24.00
CA LEU A 165 5.01 -31.84 -24.42
C LEU A 165 3.98 -32.10 -25.52
N TRP A 166 2.77 -31.59 -25.35
CA TRP A 166 1.69 -31.74 -26.32
C TRP A 166 1.17 -30.38 -26.77
N GLU A 167 0.91 -30.24 -28.07
CA GLU A 167 0.26 -29.09 -28.68
C GLU A 167 -1.22 -29.39 -28.91
N ARG A 168 -2.09 -28.51 -28.43
CA ARG A 168 -3.51 -28.48 -28.80
C ARG A 168 -3.70 -27.37 -29.83
N ASN A 169 -4.00 -27.72 -31.07
CA ASN A 169 -4.03 -26.79 -32.20
C ASN A 169 -5.36 -26.82 -32.95
N TRP A 170 -5.93 -25.64 -33.19
CA TRP A 170 -7.07 -25.43 -34.05
C TRP A 170 -6.65 -25.50 -35.52
N ARG A 171 -7.00 -26.61 -36.17
CA ARG A 171 -6.73 -26.83 -37.59
C ARG A 171 -7.90 -26.32 -38.40
N GLY A 172 -7.77 -25.09 -38.93
CA GLY A 172 -8.80 -24.45 -39.74
C GLY A 172 -9.14 -25.24 -41.01
N ASP A 173 -8.17 -25.93 -41.60
CA ASP A 173 -8.36 -26.84 -42.73
C ASP A 173 -9.21 -28.09 -42.39
N LEU A 174 -9.17 -28.52 -41.13
CA LEU A 174 -9.95 -29.66 -40.63
C LEU A 174 -11.20 -29.22 -39.84
N ASN A 175 -11.37 -27.92 -39.64
CA ASN A 175 -12.38 -27.30 -38.77
C ASN A 175 -12.50 -27.99 -37.39
N ARG A 176 -11.36 -28.39 -36.80
CA ARG A 176 -11.35 -29.09 -35.51
C ARG A 176 -10.03 -28.88 -34.77
N TRP A 177 -10.09 -29.11 -33.46
CA TRP A 177 -8.90 -29.19 -32.63
C TRP A 177 -8.19 -30.55 -32.79
N VAL A 178 -6.87 -30.53 -32.94
CA VAL A 178 -6.00 -31.72 -33.03
C VAL A 178 -4.90 -31.67 -31.97
N TRP A 179 -4.52 -32.84 -31.45
CA TRP A 179 -3.39 -33.00 -30.55
C TRP A 179 -2.15 -33.39 -31.36
N PHE A 180 -1.02 -32.74 -31.11
CA PHE A 180 0.29 -33.10 -31.67
C PHE A 180 1.28 -33.38 -30.53
N ASP A 181 1.95 -34.53 -30.60
CA ASP A 181 3.02 -34.87 -29.66
C ASP A 181 4.32 -34.21 -30.11
N HIS A 182 4.93 -33.42 -29.22
CA HIS A 182 6.24 -32.80 -29.44
C HIS A 182 7.38 -33.63 -28.83
N GLY A 183 7.04 -34.75 -28.19
CA GLY A 183 7.95 -35.65 -27.51
C GLY A 183 8.50 -35.07 -26.22
N LEU A 184 9.58 -35.70 -25.76
CA LEU A 184 10.35 -35.28 -24.61
C LEU A 184 11.43 -34.27 -25.02
N PRO A 185 11.80 -33.33 -24.12
CA PRO A 185 13.08 -32.64 -24.24
C PRO A 185 14.24 -33.66 -24.32
N PRO A 186 15.26 -33.44 -25.14
CA PRO A 186 16.37 -34.39 -25.28
C PRO A 186 17.04 -34.68 -23.92
N GLY A 187 17.04 -35.96 -23.51
CA GLY A 187 17.67 -36.40 -22.26
C GLY A 187 16.97 -35.97 -20.97
N ALA A 188 15.73 -35.46 -21.04
CA ALA A 188 14.96 -35.04 -19.86
C ALA A 188 13.44 -35.21 -20.06
N HIS A 189 12.67 -35.02 -19.00
CA HIS A 189 11.22 -34.90 -19.05
C HIS A 189 10.84 -33.43 -18.84
N ALA A 190 9.80 -32.93 -19.51
CA ALA A 190 9.29 -31.58 -19.24
C ALA A 190 8.62 -31.54 -17.86
N VAL A 191 8.82 -30.45 -17.12
CA VAL A 191 8.29 -30.25 -15.76
C VAL A 191 7.67 -28.87 -15.64
N GLY A 192 6.47 -28.81 -15.06
CA GLY A 192 5.73 -27.55 -14.85
C GLY A 192 5.04 -27.04 -16.12
N ALA A 193 4.46 -25.85 -16.02
CA ALA A 193 3.77 -25.22 -17.15
C ALA A 193 4.79 -24.79 -18.23
N PRO A 194 4.48 -24.98 -19.53
CA PRO A 194 5.29 -24.38 -20.58
C PRO A 194 5.20 -22.85 -20.52
N GLY A 195 6.36 -22.20 -20.49
CA GLY A 195 6.49 -20.76 -20.26
C GLY A 195 6.56 -19.93 -21.53
N ALA A 196 6.86 -18.64 -21.36
CA ALA A 196 6.62 -17.56 -22.32
C ALA A 196 6.86 -17.91 -23.81
N ALA A 197 5.79 -17.78 -24.61
CA ALA A 197 5.91 -17.75 -26.06
C ALA A 197 6.66 -16.48 -26.49
N MET A 198 7.71 -16.64 -27.30
CA MET A 198 8.42 -15.53 -27.94
C MET A 198 8.17 -15.55 -29.44
N MET A 199 7.91 -14.37 -29.99
CA MET A 199 7.72 -14.15 -31.43
C MET A 199 6.66 -15.06 -32.09
N ASN A 200 5.73 -15.62 -31.31
CA ASN A 200 4.78 -16.64 -31.78
C ASN A 200 5.43 -17.86 -32.47
N ALA A 201 6.72 -18.12 -32.26
CA ALA A 201 7.47 -19.14 -32.98
C ALA A 201 8.25 -20.10 -32.06
N LYS A 202 8.44 -19.72 -30.80
CA LYS A 202 9.16 -20.52 -29.81
C LYS A 202 8.67 -20.30 -28.40
N PHE A 203 8.92 -21.28 -27.54
CA PHE A 203 8.61 -21.21 -26.13
C PHE A 203 9.61 -22.05 -25.34
N PHE A 204 9.55 -21.93 -24.02
CA PHE A 204 10.54 -22.53 -23.14
C PHE A 204 9.87 -23.43 -22.11
N VAL A 205 10.56 -24.51 -21.77
CA VAL A 205 10.13 -25.46 -20.73
C VAL A 205 11.31 -25.77 -19.82
N ARG A 206 10.99 -26.05 -18.55
CA ARG A 206 11.96 -26.57 -17.61
C ARG A 206 12.06 -28.08 -17.78
N GLY A 207 13.28 -28.60 -17.84
CA GLY A 207 13.55 -30.03 -17.79
C GLY A 207 13.71 -30.56 -16.38
N SER A 208 13.41 -31.83 -16.17
CA SER A 208 13.62 -32.56 -14.90
C SER A 208 15.10 -32.61 -14.46
N ASN A 209 16.03 -32.43 -15.40
CA ASN A 209 17.48 -32.33 -15.17
C ASN A 209 17.93 -30.93 -14.71
N GLY A 210 17.01 -29.98 -14.53
CA GLY A 210 17.33 -28.60 -14.14
C GLY A 210 17.81 -27.70 -15.29
N HIS A 211 17.72 -28.16 -16.54
CA HIS A 211 18.02 -27.36 -17.73
C HIS A 211 16.80 -26.57 -18.20
N LEU A 212 17.08 -25.53 -18.99
CA LEU A 212 16.10 -24.80 -19.77
C LEU A 212 16.11 -25.33 -21.22
N PHE A 213 14.93 -25.68 -21.74
CA PHE A 213 14.79 -26.13 -23.13
C PHE A 213 13.93 -25.15 -23.92
N GLU A 214 14.34 -24.84 -25.14
CA GLU A 214 13.55 -24.12 -26.14
C GLU A 214 12.92 -25.11 -27.11
N ARG A 215 11.64 -24.93 -27.39
CA ARG A 215 10.92 -25.58 -28.48
C ARG A 215 10.61 -24.51 -29.52
N PHE A 216 11.20 -24.61 -30.71
CA PHE A 216 11.02 -23.60 -31.76
C PHE A 216 10.71 -24.18 -33.14
N TRP A 217 9.96 -23.43 -33.94
CA TRP A 217 9.73 -23.73 -35.34
C TRP A 217 10.84 -23.14 -36.21
N ASN A 218 11.60 -23.98 -36.92
CA ASN A 218 12.72 -23.54 -37.75
C ASN A 218 12.32 -23.16 -39.19
N GLY A 219 11.02 -23.15 -39.50
CA GLY A 219 10.49 -22.93 -40.84
C GLY A 219 9.97 -24.21 -41.52
N SER A 220 10.46 -25.39 -41.13
CA SER A 220 10.05 -26.68 -41.71
C SER A 220 9.67 -27.72 -40.67
N ALA A 221 10.27 -27.68 -39.48
CA ALA A 221 10.01 -28.60 -38.40
C ALA A 221 10.15 -27.89 -37.05
N TRP A 222 9.48 -28.47 -36.07
CA TRP A 222 9.68 -28.12 -34.69
C TRP A 222 10.99 -28.76 -34.21
N VAL A 223 11.96 -27.96 -33.72
CA VAL A 223 13.25 -28.41 -33.14
C VAL A 223 13.40 -28.09 -31.64
N TRP A 224 14.06 -28.98 -30.90
CA TRP A 224 14.45 -28.77 -29.51
C TRP A 224 15.85 -28.18 -29.42
N VAL A 225 16.06 -27.23 -28.50
CA VAL A 225 17.38 -26.69 -28.15
C VAL A 225 17.54 -26.78 -26.63
N ASP A 226 18.62 -27.41 -26.19
CA ASP A 226 19.03 -27.39 -24.79
C ASP A 226 19.88 -26.15 -24.53
N HIS A 227 19.41 -25.27 -23.63
CA HIS A 227 20.14 -24.06 -23.22
C HIS A 227 21.05 -24.30 -22.01
N GLY A 228 21.10 -25.55 -21.52
CA GLY A 228 21.77 -25.93 -20.29
C GLY A 228 21.08 -25.37 -19.06
N SER A 229 21.83 -25.30 -17.97
CA SER A 229 21.44 -24.62 -16.75
C SER A 229 22.21 -23.31 -16.56
N PRO A 230 21.73 -22.39 -15.69
CA PRO A 230 22.52 -21.24 -15.31
C PRO A 230 23.83 -21.68 -14.61
N PRO A 231 24.93 -20.90 -14.72
CA PRO A 231 26.22 -21.29 -14.17
C PRO A 231 26.16 -21.62 -12.66
N GLY A 232 26.58 -22.85 -12.30
CA GLY A 232 26.69 -23.29 -10.91
C GLY A 232 25.37 -23.59 -10.21
N THR A 233 24.24 -23.62 -10.92
CA THR A 233 22.91 -23.87 -10.35
C THR A 233 21.99 -24.53 -11.39
N ALA A 234 20.74 -24.80 -10.99
CA ALA A 234 19.70 -25.40 -11.83
C ALA A 234 18.50 -24.47 -11.94
N VAL A 235 17.78 -24.53 -13.07
CA VAL A 235 16.47 -23.89 -13.20
C VAL A 235 15.51 -24.51 -12.19
N ALA A 236 14.84 -23.67 -11.39
CA ALA A 236 13.94 -24.09 -10.32
C ALA A 236 12.50 -23.63 -10.51
N THR A 237 12.27 -22.50 -11.17
CA THR A 237 10.93 -22.01 -11.48
C THR A 237 10.56 -22.29 -12.92
N GLU A 238 9.28 -22.15 -13.25
CA GLU A 238 8.84 -22.07 -14.64
C GLU A 238 9.49 -20.84 -15.33
N PRO A 239 9.79 -20.92 -16.63
CA PRO A 239 10.31 -19.80 -17.39
C PRO A 239 9.24 -18.73 -17.58
N GLY A 240 9.54 -17.51 -17.15
CA GLY A 240 8.57 -16.43 -17.06
C GLY A 240 9.08 -15.08 -17.56
N ALA A 241 8.15 -14.20 -17.95
CA ALA A 241 8.36 -12.87 -18.54
C ALA A 241 9.30 -12.85 -19.76
N ALA A 242 8.72 -12.80 -20.97
CA ALA A 242 9.48 -12.47 -22.17
C ALA A 242 9.58 -10.95 -22.32
N MET A 243 10.78 -10.39 -22.23
CA MET A 243 11.01 -8.96 -22.51
C MET A 243 11.54 -8.77 -23.93
N MET A 244 10.93 -7.83 -24.66
CA MET A 244 11.32 -7.44 -26.03
C MET A 244 11.48 -8.64 -26.99
N SER A 245 10.78 -9.74 -26.73
CA SER A 245 10.87 -11.01 -27.48
C SER A 245 12.29 -11.61 -27.61
N ALA A 246 13.25 -11.19 -26.78
CA ALA A 246 14.65 -11.64 -26.86
C ALA A 246 15.24 -12.13 -25.52
N LYS A 247 14.53 -11.90 -24.41
CA LYS A 247 14.98 -12.18 -23.04
C LYS A 247 13.94 -13.03 -22.31
N LEU A 248 14.40 -14.03 -21.57
CA LEU A 248 13.58 -14.84 -20.66
C LEU A 248 14.18 -14.79 -19.26
N PHE A 249 13.35 -14.88 -18.22
CA PHE A 249 13.82 -14.97 -16.85
C PHE A 249 13.41 -16.28 -16.17
N VAL A 250 14.28 -16.77 -15.29
CA VAL A 250 14.06 -17.96 -14.45
C VAL A 250 14.59 -17.73 -13.05
N GLY A 251 13.88 -18.24 -12.04
CA GLY A 251 14.43 -18.45 -10.71
C GLY A 251 15.23 -19.75 -10.67
N ALA A 252 16.39 -19.70 -10.02
CA ALA A 252 17.30 -20.82 -9.87
C ALA A 252 17.22 -21.47 -8.48
N ALA A 253 17.71 -22.71 -8.37
CA ALA A 253 17.60 -23.53 -7.15
C ALA A 253 18.32 -22.94 -5.93
N ASP A 254 19.33 -22.11 -6.17
CA ASP A 254 20.05 -21.32 -5.18
C ASP A 254 19.37 -19.97 -4.87
N GLY A 255 18.13 -19.76 -5.33
CA GLY A 255 17.33 -18.58 -5.01
C GLY A 255 17.68 -17.31 -5.78
N ARG A 256 18.58 -17.39 -6.77
CA ARG A 256 18.95 -16.28 -7.66
C ARG A 256 17.97 -16.13 -8.83
N LEU A 257 17.94 -14.95 -9.42
CA LEU A 257 17.27 -14.67 -10.69
C LEU A 257 18.30 -14.70 -11.83
N PHE A 258 17.99 -15.41 -12.91
CA PHE A 258 18.80 -15.42 -14.13
C PHE A 258 18.00 -14.95 -15.34
N GLU A 259 18.66 -14.16 -16.18
CA GLU A 259 18.21 -13.81 -17.53
C GLU A 259 18.89 -14.71 -18.55
N ARG A 260 18.10 -15.18 -19.52
CA ARG A 260 18.55 -15.87 -20.72
C ARG A 260 18.30 -14.96 -21.91
N PHE A 261 19.36 -14.50 -22.57
CA PHE A 261 19.29 -13.48 -23.62
C PHE A 261 20.12 -13.83 -24.86
N TRP A 262 19.63 -13.44 -26.04
CA TRP A 262 20.36 -13.51 -27.30
C TRP A 262 21.17 -12.25 -27.54
N ASN A 263 22.51 -12.32 -27.49
CA ASN A 263 23.38 -11.15 -27.65
C ASN A 263 23.67 -10.74 -29.11
N GLY A 264 22.98 -11.34 -30.07
CA GLY A 264 23.26 -11.17 -31.50
C GLY A 264 24.01 -12.35 -32.14
N THR A 265 24.84 -13.06 -31.35
CA THR A 265 25.68 -14.16 -31.83
C THR A 265 25.41 -15.47 -31.10
N ALA A 266 25.17 -15.38 -29.79
CA ALA A 266 24.94 -16.53 -28.95
C ALA A 266 23.92 -16.21 -27.86
N TRP A 267 23.28 -17.27 -27.44
CA TRP A 267 22.47 -17.28 -26.25
C TRP A 267 23.41 -17.24 -25.03
N VAL A 268 23.31 -16.20 -24.18
CA VAL A 268 24.05 -16.05 -22.90
C VAL A 268 23.16 -16.05 -21.65
N TRP A 269 23.74 -16.45 -20.51
CA TRP A 269 23.17 -16.33 -19.17
C TRP A 269 23.68 -15.06 -18.48
N VAL A 270 22.80 -14.32 -17.82
CA VAL A 270 23.15 -13.16 -16.98
C VAL A 270 22.59 -13.40 -15.58
N ASP A 271 23.44 -13.27 -14.57
CA ASP A 271 23.05 -13.38 -13.15
C ASP A 271 22.55 -12.02 -12.65
N HIS A 272 21.32 -11.99 -12.13
CA HIS A 272 20.71 -10.78 -11.53
C HIS A 272 20.82 -10.77 -10.00
N GLY A 273 21.51 -11.76 -9.43
CA GLY A 273 21.68 -11.97 -8.01
C GLY A 273 20.40 -12.44 -7.33
N ARG A 274 20.41 -12.35 -6.00
CA ARG A 274 19.21 -12.54 -5.18
C ARG A 274 18.54 -11.19 -4.89
N PRO A 275 17.21 -11.15 -4.73
CA PRO A 275 16.57 -10.01 -4.09
C PRO A 275 17.17 -9.81 -2.69
N PRO A 276 17.41 -8.55 -2.24
CA PRO A 276 18.01 -8.28 -0.94
C PRO A 276 17.31 -9.01 0.21
N GLY A 277 18.09 -9.75 1.02
CA GLY A 277 17.61 -10.45 2.21
C GLY A 277 16.71 -11.67 1.96
N THR A 278 16.54 -12.13 0.71
CA THR A 278 15.66 -13.27 0.41
C THR A 278 16.06 -14.03 -0.86
N ALA A 279 15.22 -14.96 -1.30
CA ALA A 279 15.40 -15.81 -2.49
C ALA A 279 14.17 -15.72 -3.39
N VAL A 280 14.37 -15.80 -4.69
CA VAL A 280 13.28 -15.98 -5.67
C VAL A 280 12.57 -17.29 -5.37
N ALA A 281 11.24 -17.25 -5.27
CA ALA A 281 10.42 -18.41 -4.92
C ALA A 281 9.32 -18.73 -5.96
N THR A 282 8.99 -17.78 -6.83
CA THR A 282 7.96 -17.95 -7.86
C THR A 282 8.54 -17.77 -9.24
N ALA A 283 7.83 -18.27 -10.26
CA ALA A 283 8.12 -17.89 -11.64
C ALA A 283 8.12 -16.36 -11.79
N PRO A 284 9.07 -15.78 -12.54
CA PRO A 284 9.05 -14.36 -12.84
C PRO A 284 7.84 -13.97 -13.69
N GLY A 285 7.10 -12.95 -13.27
CA GLY A 285 5.86 -12.51 -13.92
C GLY A 285 5.89 -11.03 -14.29
N GLY A 286 5.06 -10.65 -15.27
CA GLY A 286 4.82 -9.27 -15.69
C GLY A 286 6.03 -8.51 -16.25
N ALA A 287 6.16 -8.46 -17.58
CA ALA A 287 7.01 -7.46 -18.24
C ALA A 287 6.23 -6.14 -18.33
N MET A 288 6.14 -5.39 -17.23
CA MET A 288 5.46 -4.10 -17.24
C MET A 288 6.38 -3.05 -17.87
N LEU A 289 5.87 -2.27 -18.84
CA LEU A 289 6.61 -1.23 -19.55
C LEU A 289 7.94 -1.73 -20.18
N ASP A 290 7.98 -2.98 -20.64
CA ASP A 290 9.13 -3.64 -21.29
C ASP A 290 10.47 -3.57 -20.53
N SER A 291 10.46 -3.21 -19.25
CA SER A 291 11.68 -2.92 -18.47
C SER A 291 11.61 -3.35 -17.01
N LYS A 292 10.44 -3.80 -16.54
CA LYS A 292 10.18 -4.21 -15.15
C LYS A 292 9.73 -5.66 -15.11
N LEU A 293 10.29 -6.43 -14.19
CA LEU A 293 9.95 -7.82 -13.91
C LEU A 293 9.56 -7.95 -12.44
N PHE A 294 8.58 -8.79 -12.12
CA PHE A 294 8.18 -9.04 -10.75
C PHE A 294 8.42 -10.51 -10.34
N VAL A 295 8.80 -10.72 -9.08
CA VAL A 295 8.96 -12.04 -8.48
C VAL A 295 8.39 -12.06 -7.07
N GLY A 296 7.73 -13.16 -6.70
CA GLY A 296 7.46 -13.50 -5.31
C GLY A 296 8.67 -14.17 -4.67
N THR A 297 8.93 -13.87 -3.40
CA THR A 297 10.13 -14.33 -2.68
C THR A 297 9.82 -15.21 -1.49
N ALA A 298 10.84 -15.94 -1.01
CA ALA A 298 10.72 -16.91 0.08
C ALA A 298 10.23 -16.28 1.40
N ASN A 299 10.53 -15.00 1.63
CA ASN A 299 10.04 -14.23 2.78
C ASN A 299 8.66 -13.60 2.56
N GLN A 300 7.90 -14.09 1.57
CA GLN A 300 6.53 -13.66 1.25
C GLN A 300 6.40 -12.22 0.76
N ARG A 301 7.47 -11.65 0.20
CA ARG A 301 7.47 -10.31 -0.39
C ARG A 301 7.35 -10.37 -1.90
N MET A 302 7.03 -9.23 -2.50
CA MET A 302 7.12 -9.03 -3.95
C MET A 302 8.28 -8.09 -4.25
N PHE A 303 9.15 -8.50 -5.16
CA PHE A 303 10.24 -7.68 -5.64
C PHE A 303 10.06 -7.35 -7.12
N GLU A 304 10.30 -6.09 -7.46
CA GLU A 304 10.51 -5.65 -8.84
C GLU A 304 12.01 -5.69 -9.15
N ARG A 305 12.31 -6.11 -10.37
CA ARG A 305 13.62 -6.03 -10.99
C ARG A 305 13.50 -5.17 -12.23
N PHE A 306 14.16 -4.01 -12.24
CA PHE A 306 14.06 -3.08 -13.37
C PHE A 306 15.38 -2.41 -13.75
N TRP A 307 15.48 -1.99 -15.00
CA TRP A 307 16.61 -1.22 -15.51
C TRP A 307 16.35 0.28 -15.35
N ASN A 308 17.22 0.99 -14.63
CA ASN A 308 17.05 2.42 -14.36
C ASN A 308 17.74 3.33 -15.40
N GLY A 309 18.21 2.77 -16.51
CA GLY A 309 18.98 3.48 -17.54
C GLY A 309 20.50 3.27 -17.43
N ALA A 310 21.02 2.96 -16.24
CA ALA A 310 22.45 2.74 -16.02
C ALA A 310 22.76 1.37 -15.43
N GLN A 311 21.89 0.90 -14.54
CA GLN A 311 22.04 -0.38 -13.87
C GLN A 311 20.69 -1.00 -13.56
N TRP A 312 20.80 -2.22 -13.11
CA TRP A 312 19.74 -3.14 -12.86
C TRP A 312 19.48 -3.09 -11.35
N VAL A 313 18.27 -2.69 -10.93
CA VAL A 313 17.92 -2.41 -9.53
C VAL A 313 16.83 -3.35 -9.03
N TRP A 314 16.91 -3.74 -7.76
CA TRP A 314 15.85 -4.43 -7.01
C TRP A 314 15.02 -3.40 -6.24
N VAL A 315 13.70 -3.50 -6.31
CA VAL A 315 12.77 -2.70 -5.49
C VAL A 315 11.89 -3.66 -4.72
N ASP A 316 11.82 -3.47 -3.41
CA ASP A 316 10.94 -4.21 -2.53
C ASP A 316 9.55 -3.54 -2.51
N HIS A 317 8.49 -4.29 -2.79
CA HIS A 317 7.11 -3.80 -2.72
C HIS A 317 6.39 -4.23 -1.43
N GLY A 318 7.12 -4.81 -0.48
CA GLY A 318 6.59 -5.26 0.80
C GLY A 318 6.04 -6.68 0.74
N THR A 319 5.45 -7.16 1.83
CA THR A 319 4.53 -8.28 1.70
C THR A 319 3.23 -7.76 1.09
N LEU A 320 2.37 -8.67 0.62
CA LEU A 320 1.06 -8.36 0.04
C LEU A 320 0.06 -7.80 1.08
N LEU A 321 0.55 -7.05 2.08
CA LEU A 321 -0.24 -6.32 3.05
C LEU A 321 -0.62 -4.96 2.46
N HIS A 322 -1.87 -4.57 2.67
CA HIS A 322 -2.46 -3.36 2.08
C HIS A 322 -2.92 -2.43 3.17
N ASP A 323 -2.89 -1.13 2.87
CA ASP A 323 -3.44 -0.11 3.75
C ASP A 323 -4.90 -0.44 4.09
N ASN A 324 -5.28 -0.23 5.36
CA ASN A 324 -6.64 -0.51 5.83
C ASN A 324 -7.15 0.62 6.76
N ARG A 325 -8.41 0.54 7.18
CA ARG A 325 -8.98 1.42 8.21
C ARG A 325 -9.82 0.65 9.22
N ALA A 326 -9.96 1.22 10.41
CA ALA A 326 -10.92 0.80 11.43
C ALA A 326 -11.66 2.02 11.98
N THR A 327 -12.99 1.93 12.07
CA THR A 327 -13.79 2.93 12.79
C THR A 327 -13.76 2.58 14.28
N LEU A 328 -13.16 3.46 15.09
CA LEU A 328 -13.03 3.28 16.54
C LEU A 328 -14.19 3.93 17.31
N LEU A 329 -14.82 4.94 16.72
CA LEU A 329 -16.01 5.61 17.25
C LEU A 329 -16.89 6.04 16.08
N ASP A 330 -18.16 5.61 16.10
CA ASP A 330 -19.16 6.02 15.12
C ASP A 330 -20.44 6.48 15.83
N ASN A 331 -20.65 7.80 15.82
CA ASN A 331 -21.83 8.46 16.35
C ASN A 331 -22.76 8.97 15.21
N SER A 332 -22.53 8.57 13.97
CA SER A 332 -23.19 9.15 12.79
C SER A 332 -24.72 8.93 12.77
N ALA A 333 -25.22 7.92 13.49
CA ALA A 333 -26.66 7.66 13.61
C ALA A 333 -27.42 8.78 14.36
N ALA A 334 -26.73 9.56 15.19
CA ALA A 334 -27.33 10.64 15.99
C ALA A 334 -27.31 12.01 15.28
N GLY A 335 -26.91 12.06 14.00
CA GLY A 335 -26.78 13.30 13.22
C GLY A 335 -25.34 13.57 12.76
N PRO A 336 -25.08 14.73 12.13
CA PRO A 336 -23.73 15.10 11.69
C PRO A 336 -22.73 15.12 12.85
N LYS A 337 -21.51 14.63 12.61
CA LYS A 337 -20.41 14.53 13.61
C LYS A 337 -19.11 15.04 13.03
N LYS A 338 -18.19 15.45 13.91
CA LYS A 338 -16.81 15.77 13.54
C LYS A 338 -15.97 14.51 13.43
N THR A 339 -15.33 14.27 12.29
CA THR A 339 -14.54 13.05 12.08
C THR A 339 -13.05 13.32 12.25
N LEU A 340 -12.44 12.66 13.24
CA LEU A 340 -10.99 12.59 13.40
C LEU A 340 -10.44 11.39 12.61
N ALA A 341 -9.58 11.66 11.63
CA ALA A 341 -8.77 10.65 10.97
C ALA A 341 -7.40 10.56 11.66
N VAL A 342 -7.05 9.38 12.16
CA VAL A 342 -5.72 9.11 12.73
C VAL A 342 -4.94 8.28 11.71
N ILE A 343 -3.75 8.73 11.32
CA ILE A 343 -2.92 8.11 10.27
C ILE A 343 -1.54 7.78 10.84
N GLY A 344 -0.99 6.60 10.57
CA GLY A 344 0.39 6.26 10.95
C GLY A 344 1.40 6.47 9.81
N ASP A 345 2.63 6.86 10.12
CA ASP A 345 3.77 6.75 9.19
C ASP A 345 4.99 6.07 9.83
N GLY A 346 5.73 5.31 9.03
CA GLY A 346 6.89 4.54 9.48
C GLY A 346 6.53 3.27 10.26
N PHE A 347 5.26 2.84 10.27
CA PHE A 347 4.86 1.55 10.84
C PHE A 347 4.91 0.48 9.76
N ASP A 348 5.85 -0.45 9.87
CA ASP A 348 5.89 -1.64 9.05
C ASP A 348 4.91 -2.70 9.56
N GLU A 349 4.85 -3.84 8.90
CA GLU A 349 3.90 -4.92 9.24
C GLU A 349 4.08 -5.45 10.67
N VAL A 350 5.33 -5.44 11.17
CA VAL A 350 5.66 -5.92 12.51
C VAL A 350 5.23 -4.90 13.56
N SER A 351 5.43 -3.61 13.29
CA SER A 351 5.13 -2.51 14.21
C SER A 351 3.70 -1.95 14.10
N LEU A 352 2.89 -2.44 13.16
CA LEU A 352 1.51 -2.00 13.00
C LEU A 352 0.67 -2.22 14.27
N GLY A 353 0.88 -3.33 14.99
CA GLY A 353 0.22 -3.56 16.28
C GLY A 353 0.55 -2.50 17.33
N SER A 354 1.77 -1.96 17.32
CA SER A 354 2.18 -0.86 18.21
C SER A 354 1.49 0.45 17.85
N TYR A 355 1.29 0.75 16.56
CA TYR A 355 0.47 1.89 16.12
C TYR A 355 -0.96 1.76 16.63
N GLN A 356 -1.59 0.61 16.41
CA GLN A 356 -2.96 0.34 16.83
C GLN A 356 -3.12 0.48 18.36
N GLY A 357 -2.17 -0.06 19.13
CA GLY A 357 -2.13 0.06 20.57
C GLY A 357 -1.95 1.50 21.06
N TRP A 358 -1.07 2.27 20.42
CA TRP A 358 -0.88 3.68 20.75
C TRP A 358 -2.15 4.50 20.49
N VAL A 359 -2.82 4.31 19.34
CA VAL A 359 -4.08 5.01 19.04
C VAL A 359 -5.15 4.65 20.07
N GLN A 360 -5.26 3.37 20.46
CA GLN A 360 -6.20 2.98 21.51
C GLN A 360 -5.87 3.65 22.85
N HIS A 361 -4.59 3.70 23.23
CA HIS A 361 -4.17 4.26 24.51
C HIS A 361 -4.29 5.78 24.54
N GLU A 362 -3.63 6.50 23.63
CA GLU A 362 -3.54 7.97 23.69
C GLU A 362 -4.80 8.65 23.14
N VAL A 363 -5.42 8.13 22.07
CA VAL A 363 -6.58 8.78 21.47
C VAL A 363 -7.86 8.35 22.18
N MET A 364 -8.14 7.05 22.26
CA MET A 364 -9.43 6.58 22.78
C MET A 364 -9.50 6.63 24.32
N ASN A 365 -8.46 6.12 25.00
CA ASN A 365 -8.40 6.08 26.47
C ASN A 365 -7.82 7.38 27.06
N GLY A 366 -7.04 8.14 26.28
CA GLY A 366 -6.55 9.47 26.64
C GLY A 366 -7.57 10.54 26.26
N VAL A 367 -7.47 11.08 25.03
CA VAL A 367 -8.29 12.22 24.56
C VAL A 367 -9.77 12.03 24.85
N PHE A 368 -10.39 10.96 24.34
CA PHE A 368 -11.85 10.77 24.42
C PHE A 368 -12.36 10.20 25.76
N SER A 369 -11.51 10.14 26.78
CA SER A 369 -11.91 9.74 28.14
C SER A 369 -11.58 10.79 29.21
N HIS A 370 -10.99 11.93 28.81
CA HIS A 370 -10.63 13.02 29.72
C HIS A 370 -11.27 14.36 29.33
N ASP A 371 -11.44 15.22 30.35
CA ASP A 371 -11.84 16.62 30.24
C ASP A 371 -13.02 16.88 29.28
N LEU A 372 -12.87 17.89 28.42
CA LEU A 372 -13.89 18.34 27.47
C LEU A 372 -14.26 17.26 26.44
N TYR A 373 -13.28 16.49 25.97
CA TYR A 373 -13.49 15.49 24.91
C TYR A 373 -14.22 14.25 25.41
N ARG A 374 -14.12 13.93 26.71
CA ARG A 374 -15.01 12.96 27.36
C ARG A 374 -16.46 13.44 27.31
N ASP A 375 -16.69 14.68 27.73
CA ASP A 375 -18.04 15.23 27.87
C ASP A 375 -18.71 15.45 26.50
N LEU A 376 -17.91 15.71 25.45
CA LEU A 376 -18.36 15.89 24.07
C LEU A 376 -18.01 14.71 23.16
N LYS A 377 -17.79 13.51 23.71
CA LYS A 377 -17.40 12.33 22.91
C LYS A 377 -18.45 12.01 21.84
N SER A 378 -19.73 12.24 22.13
CA SER A 378 -20.85 12.05 21.20
C SER A 378 -20.82 13.00 19.99
N ALA A 379 -19.97 14.03 20.01
CA ALA A 379 -19.79 14.98 18.90
C ALA A 379 -18.89 14.45 17.78
N SER A 380 -18.18 13.35 18.03
CA SER A 380 -17.07 12.92 17.18
C SER A 380 -17.24 11.52 16.61
N ASN A 381 -16.67 11.30 15.43
CA ASN A 381 -16.29 9.99 14.90
C ASN A 381 -14.76 9.87 14.93
N VAL A 382 -14.24 8.65 15.05
CA VAL A 382 -12.80 8.38 15.00
C VAL A 382 -12.51 7.25 14.04
N ILE A 383 -11.71 7.52 13.02
CA ILE A 383 -11.24 6.55 12.04
C ILE A 383 -9.73 6.41 12.17
N ARG A 384 -9.25 5.20 12.45
CA ARG A 384 -7.84 4.84 12.40
C ARG A 384 -7.51 4.32 11.02
N ILE A 385 -6.41 4.80 10.43
CA ILE A 385 -5.93 4.43 9.10
C ILE A 385 -4.58 3.73 9.26
N ASP A 386 -4.61 2.43 9.01
CA ASP A 386 -3.49 1.49 9.14
C ASP A 386 -2.68 1.52 7.84
N LEU A 387 -1.77 2.48 7.73
CA LEU A 387 -0.82 2.59 6.63
C LEU A 387 0.40 1.69 6.87
N ILE A 388 0.86 1.01 5.82
CA ILE A 388 2.00 0.09 5.93
C ILE A 388 3.22 0.67 5.22
N SER A 389 4.27 0.89 6.01
CA SER A 389 5.57 1.31 5.53
C SER A 389 6.45 0.11 5.21
N LEU A 390 7.38 0.26 4.26
CA LEU A 390 8.36 -0.79 3.97
C LEU A 390 9.44 -0.85 5.06
N ASP A 391 9.82 0.32 5.56
CA ASP A 391 10.80 0.49 6.62
C ASP A 391 10.12 0.94 7.92
N ALA A 392 10.50 0.31 9.04
CA ALA A 392 10.12 0.76 10.36
C ALA A 392 10.84 2.05 10.76
N GLY A 393 10.11 2.98 11.37
CA GLY A 393 10.56 4.31 11.75
C GLY A 393 10.55 5.30 10.58
N VAL A 394 10.61 6.60 10.90
CA VAL A 394 10.64 7.67 9.89
C VAL A 394 12.06 8.04 9.48
N SER A 395 12.17 8.74 8.35
CA SER A 395 13.44 9.31 7.89
C SER A 395 14.00 10.27 8.94
N GLN A 396 15.30 10.52 8.93
CA GLN A 396 15.98 11.35 9.92
C GLN A 396 16.74 12.48 9.23
N ARG A 397 16.57 13.70 9.72
CA ARG A 397 17.43 14.85 9.38
C ARG A 397 18.13 15.34 10.63
N ARG A 398 19.37 15.80 10.51
CA ARG A 398 20.11 16.41 11.62
C ARG A 398 20.67 17.74 11.17
N TYR A 399 20.46 18.76 11.99
CA TYR A 399 20.97 20.10 11.80
C TYR A 399 22.21 20.32 12.68
N ASP A 400 23.12 21.16 12.19
CA ASP A 400 24.05 21.91 13.01
C ASP A 400 23.38 23.25 13.31
N GLU A 401 22.97 23.44 14.57
CA GLU A 401 22.18 24.60 15.00
C GLU A 401 23.05 25.81 15.37
N HIS A 402 24.37 25.76 15.16
CA HIS A 402 25.35 26.84 15.48
C HIS A 402 25.25 27.45 16.91
N GLY A 403 24.64 26.72 17.84
CA GLY A 403 24.39 27.17 19.21
C GLY A 403 23.16 28.07 19.39
N THR A 404 22.28 28.14 18.39
CA THR A 404 21.08 28.99 18.33
C THR A 404 19.79 28.19 18.05
N PRO A 405 19.35 27.26 18.95
CA PRO A 405 18.29 26.27 18.66
C PRO A 405 16.88 26.80 18.30
N SER A 406 16.66 28.11 18.42
CA SER A 406 15.41 28.79 18.08
C SER A 406 15.47 29.56 16.75
N VAL A 407 16.60 29.54 16.04
CA VAL A 407 16.85 30.35 14.84
C VAL A 407 17.14 29.43 13.66
N ALA A 408 16.16 29.22 12.78
CA ALA A 408 16.33 28.32 11.64
C ALA A 408 17.22 28.88 10.51
N SER A 409 17.60 30.16 10.56
CA SER A 409 18.22 30.85 9.41
C SER A 409 19.71 30.58 9.26
N ASP A 410 20.40 30.22 10.34
CA ASP A 410 21.81 29.85 10.38
C ASP A 410 22.04 28.33 10.39
N ASP A 411 21.00 27.54 10.68
CA ASP A 411 21.05 26.09 10.70
C ASP A 411 21.52 25.48 9.36
N THR A 412 22.43 24.51 9.43
CA THR A 412 22.89 23.76 8.25
C THR A 412 22.64 22.26 8.38
N ILE A 413 22.32 21.58 7.27
CA ILE A 413 22.05 20.14 7.29
C ILE A 413 23.37 19.37 7.46
N ARG A 414 23.49 18.67 8.59
CA ARG A 414 24.61 17.78 8.88
C ARG A 414 24.46 16.41 8.22
N SER A 415 23.25 15.84 8.26
CA SER A 415 22.96 14.55 7.63
C SER A 415 21.49 14.36 7.32
N THR A 416 21.20 13.48 6.37
CA THR A 416 19.86 12.98 6.07
C THR A 416 19.93 11.47 5.83
N VAL A 417 19.08 10.71 6.51
CA VAL A 417 18.92 9.27 6.34
C VAL A 417 17.47 9.02 5.96
N LEU A 418 17.25 8.59 4.72
CA LEU A 418 15.91 8.33 4.20
C LEU A 418 15.45 6.91 4.50
N LYS A 419 14.15 6.77 4.73
CA LYS A 419 13.43 5.50 4.86
C LYS A 419 12.24 5.48 3.90
N ASN A 420 11.90 4.29 3.40
CA ASN A 420 10.75 4.07 2.53
C ASN A 420 9.48 3.93 3.36
N THR A 421 9.04 5.05 3.94
CA THR A 421 7.78 5.11 4.68
C THR A 421 6.62 5.52 3.78
N ARG A 422 5.39 5.23 4.23
CA ARG A 422 4.18 5.45 3.41
C ARG A 422 4.00 6.93 3.07
N LEU A 423 4.22 7.84 4.02
CA LEU A 423 4.04 9.28 3.86
C LEU A 423 5.36 10.06 3.70
N GLY A 424 6.50 9.45 4.03
CA GLY A 424 7.82 10.01 3.81
C GLY A 424 8.25 11.10 4.79
N PHE A 425 7.67 11.15 6.00
CA PHE A 425 8.06 12.14 7.01
C PHE A 425 9.53 12.01 7.43
N LEU A 426 10.10 13.13 7.87
CA LEU A 426 11.41 13.19 8.50
C LEU A 426 11.28 13.68 9.94
N TYR A 427 12.06 13.10 10.85
CA TYR A 427 12.27 13.63 12.19
C TYR A 427 13.61 14.37 12.26
N SER A 428 13.57 15.65 12.60
CA SER A 428 14.74 16.51 12.83
C SER A 428 15.11 16.60 14.30
N GLY A 429 14.11 16.59 15.19
CA GLY A 429 14.27 16.84 16.62
C GLY A 429 14.65 18.28 16.97
N SER A 430 14.67 19.19 15.99
CA SER A 430 15.06 20.59 16.16
C SER A 430 13.83 21.48 16.34
N TRP A 431 13.83 22.31 17.39
CA TRP A 431 12.76 23.27 17.68
C TRP A 431 12.56 24.26 16.52
N ALA A 432 13.65 24.82 15.99
CA ALA A 432 13.63 25.77 14.88
C ALA A 432 12.98 25.21 13.60
N HIS A 433 12.96 23.88 13.47
CA HIS A 433 12.39 23.14 12.34
C HIS A 433 11.13 22.33 12.72
N CYS A 434 10.41 22.72 13.77
CA CYS A 434 9.17 22.06 14.24
C CYS A 434 9.31 20.56 14.55
N TRP A 435 10.52 20.07 14.88
CA TRP A 435 10.91 18.67 15.13
C TRP A 435 10.66 17.68 13.99
N LEU A 436 9.73 17.96 13.09
CA LEU A 436 9.15 17.08 12.08
C LEU A 436 9.07 17.84 10.76
N GLU A 437 9.51 17.19 9.68
CA GLU A 437 9.52 17.79 8.35
C GLU A 437 8.84 16.88 7.33
N GLN A 438 8.37 17.49 6.24
CA GLN A 438 7.66 16.83 5.16
C GLN A 438 8.49 16.84 3.88
N GLN A 439 8.34 15.80 3.06
CA GLN A 439 8.81 15.83 1.68
C GLN A 439 7.77 16.49 0.78
N SER A 440 8.19 16.88 -0.43
CA SER A 440 7.31 17.55 -1.40
C SER A 440 6.05 16.75 -1.75
N PHE A 441 6.10 15.42 -1.66
CA PHE A 441 4.98 14.53 -1.95
C PHE A 441 4.11 14.20 -0.72
N THR A 442 4.54 14.51 0.51
CA THR A 442 3.88 14.05 1.74
C THR A 442 2.43 14.54 1.83
N ALA A 443 2.18 15.81 1.56
CA ALA A 443 0.83 16.39 1.60
C ALA A 443 -0.11 15.74 0.57
N ALA A 444 0.37 15.50 -0.65
CA ALA A 444 -0.42 14.84 -1.70
C ALA A 444 -0.80 13.40 -1.31
N ARG A 445 0.13 12.66 -0.69
CA ARG A 445 -0.14 11.30 -0.19
C ARG A 445 -1.17 11.28 0.94
N ILE A 446 -1.07 12.21 1.89
CA ILE A 446 -2.08 12.36 2.95
C ILE A 446 -3.46 12.61 2.35
N ALA A 447 -3.58 13.53 1.40
CA ALA A 447 -4.85 13.82 0.73
C ALA A 447 -5.44 12.59 0.02
N LYS A 448 -4.62 11.80 -0.70
CA LYS A 448 -5.05 10.54 -1.35
C LYS A 448 -5.53 9.50 -0.32
N VAL A 449 -4.78 9.32 0.77
CA VAL A 449 -5.14 8.40 1.86
C VAL A 449 -6.47 8.79 2.50
N LEU A 450 -6.66 10.08 2.80
CA LEU A 450 -7.89 10.59 3.38
C LEU A 450 -9.08 10.44 2.44
N ALA A 451 -8.93 10.79 1.16
CA ALA A 451 -9.98 10.58 0.17
C ALA A 451 -10.43 9.11 0.07
N ARG A 452 -9.50 8.16 0.23
CA ARG A 452 -9.78 6.73 0.20
C ARG A 452 -10.43 6.23 1.49
N PHE A 453 -9.87 6.60 2.65
CA PHE A 453 -10.22 5.95 3.91
C PHE A 453 -11.12 6.79 4.83
N ALA A 454 -11.11 8.11 4.72
CA ALA A 454 -11.91 9.00 5.55
C ALA A 454 -12.34 10.25 4.76
N PRO A 455 -13.14 10.13 3.68
CA PRO A 455 -13.46 11.28 2.80
C PRO A 455 -14.24 12.42 3.49
N ASN A 456 -14.88 12.15 4.62
CA ASN A 456 -15.62 13.13 5.42
C ASN A 456 -14.85 13.51 6.70
N PHE A 457 -13.52 13.49 6.67
CA PHE A 457 -12.71 13.93 7.80
C PHE A 457 -12.87 15.44 8.04
N ASP A 458 -12.83 15.85 9.30
CA ASP A 458 -12.73 17.25 9.71
C ASP A 458 -11.34 17.57 10.26
N TYR A 459 -10.70 16.58 10.89
CA TYR A 459 -9.42 16.71 11.57
C TYR A 459 -8.51 15.52 11.30
N VAL A 460 -7.20 15.77 11.27
CA VAL A 460 -6.18 14.74 11.02
C VAL A 460 -5.15 14.74 12.14
N LEU A 461 -4.89 13.55 12.68
CA LEU A 461 -3.76 13.26 13.56
C LEU A 461 -2.82 12.29 12.85
N VAL A 462 -1.60 12.71 12.56
CA VAL A 462 -0.55 11.85 12.01
C VAL A 462 0.37 11.42 13.15
N LEU A 463 0.52 10.12 13.37
CA LEU A 463 1.48 9.54 14.31
C LEU A 463 2.70 9.04 13.53
N LEU A 464 3.89 9.49 13.93
CA LEU A 464 5.15 8.97 13.40
C LEU A 464 5.69 7.86 14.29
N ASN A 465 6.21 6.79 13.69
CA ASN A 465 6.94 5.73 14.40
C ASN A 465 8.34 6.20 14.87
N GLU A 466 8.36 7.25 15.68
CA GLU A 466 9.55 7.89 16.26
C GLU A 466 9.36 7.98 17.77
N GLY A 467 10.42 7.71 18.54
CA GLY A 467 10.39 7.74 20.00
C GLY A 467 10.84 9.07 20.60
N GLY A 468 11.53 9.92 19.84
CA GLY A 468 11.87 11.29 20.25
C GLY A 468 10.64 12.16 20.49
N GLN A 469 10.80 13.27 21.20
CA GLN A 469 9.72 14.23 21.46
C GLN A 469 9.48 15.13 20.25
N GLY A 470 8.25 15.59 20.07
CA GLY A 470 7.91 16.55 19.01
C GLY A 470 6.48 16.40 18.52
N GLY A 471 5.82 17.55 18.40
CA GLY A 471 4.53 17.72 17.75
C GLY A 471 4.56 18.99 16.90
N CYS A 472 3.83 18.98 15.80
CA CYS A 472 3.63 20.15 14.94
C CYS A 472 2.19 20.15 14.43
N GLY A 473 1.46 21.24 14.65
CA GLY A 473 0.03 21.33 14.32
C GLY A 473 -0.37 22.64 13.64
N GLY A 474 -1.48 22.59 12.90
CA GLY A 474 -2.10 23.75 12.28
C GLY A 474 -3.10 23.38 11.17
N GLY A 475 -4.12 24.22 10.97
CA GLY A 475 -4.95 24.19 9.77
C GLY A 475 -5.70 22.88 9.47
N GLY A 476 -6.10 22.11 10.48
CA GLY A 476 -6.81 20.83 10.28
C GLY A 476 -5.98 19.59 10.61
N GLN A 477 -4.65 19.72 10.68
CA GLN A 477 -3.73 18.61 10.80
C GLN A 477 -2.76 18.82 11.94
N GLN A 478 -2.51 17.78 12.71
CA GLN A 478 -1.39 17.71 13.64
C GLN A 478 -0.56 16.44 13.37
N THR A 479 0.74 16.55 13.58
CA THR A 479 1.69 15.46 13.46
C THR A 479 2.45 15.33 14.77
N VAL A 480 2.48 14.14 15.36
CA VAL A 480 3.18 13.87 16.62
C VAL A 480 4.02 12.61 16.49
N THR A 481 5.04 12.49 17.33
CA THR A 481 5.79 11.25 17.52
C THR A 481 5.11 10.36 18.58
N ARG A 482 5.61 9.13 18.76
CA ARG A 482 5.18 8.27 19.88
C ARG A 482 5.77 8.72 21.22
N GLY A 483 6.70 9.67 21.22
CA GLY A 483 7.21 10.31 22.45
C GLY A 483 6.20 11.25 23.10
N GLU A 484 5.17 11.65 22.35
CA GLU A 484 4.06 12.46 22.84
C GLU A 484 2.92 11.62 23.40
N ASN A 485 2.07 12.26 24.22
CA ASN A 485 0.90 11.65 24.83
C ASN A 485 -0.36 12.48 24.56
N TRP A 486 -1.51 12.00 25.05
CA TRP A 486 -2.81 12.60 24.81
C TRP A 486 -2.91 14.08 25.21
N THR A 487 -2.12 14.54 26.18
CA THR A 487 -2.15 15.94 26.62
C THR A 487 -1.60 16.88 25.54
N THR A 488 -0.53 16.48 24.84
CA THR A 488 0.01 17.17 23.67
C THR A 488 -1.00 17.14 22.52
N ILE A 489 -1.62 15.98 22.27
CA ILE A 489 -2.65 15.84 21.21
C ILE A 489 -3.80 16.83 21.42
N VAL A 490 -4.25 16.99 22.67
CA VAL A 490 -5.30 17.95 23.04
C VAL A 490 -4.81 19.39 22.90
N HIS A 491 -3.58 19.71 23.30
CA HIS A 491 -3.00 21.04 23.07
C HIS A 491 -3.09 21.43 21.57
N GLU A 492 -2.64 20.55 20.70
CA GLU A 492 -2.64 20.77 19.24
C GLU A 492 -4.05 20.84 18.64
N PHE A 493 -5.01 20.07 19.16
CA PHE A 493 -6.41 20.26 18.79
C PHE A 493 -6.95 21.64 19.16
N GLY A 494 -6.36 22.32 20.14
CA GLY A 494 -6.71 23.69 20.48
C GLY A 494 -6.38 24.66 19.35
N HIS A 495 -5.18 24.56 18.79
CA HIS A 495 -4.79 25.30 17.59
C HIS A 495 -5.67 24.94 16.42
N GLY A 496 -5.82 23.65 16.22
CA GLY A 496 -6.52 23.14 15.08
C GLY A 496 -8.00 23.51 15.06
N LEU A 497 -8.78 22.95 15.98
CA LEU A 497 -10.24 23.04 15.95
C LEU A 497 -10.70 24.42 16.41
N GLY A 498 -10.04 24.97 17.43
CA GLY A 498 -10.45 26.19 18.11
C GLY A 498 -9.77 27.47 17.63
N GLY A 499 -8.73 27.39 16.79
CA GLY A 499 -7.91 28.54 16.42
C GLY A 499 -7.25 29.22 17.63
N LEU A 500 -7.05 28.47 18.72
CA LEU A 500 -6.37 28.96 19.92
C LEU A 500 -4.89 29.19 19.59
N ALA A 501 -4.24 30.13 20.26
CA ALA A 501 -2.79 30.32 20.14
C ALA A 501 -2.08 30.05 21.46
N ASP A 502 -0.80 29.78 21.38
CA ASP A 502 0.03 29.47 22.54
C ASP A 502 -0.02 30.55 23.62
N GLU A 503 -0.11 30.11 24.86
CA GLU A 503 -0.16 30.95 26.06
C GLU A 503 1.19 31.01 26.78
N TYR A 504 2.21 30.29 26.31
CA TYR A 504 3.59 30.43 26.80
C TYR A 504 4.31 31.63 26.18
N SER A 505 5.34 32.11 26.87
CA SER A 505 6.13 33.29 26.48
C SER A 505 7.62 32.98 26.60
N GLN A 506 8.45 33.72 25.87
CA GLN A 506 9.91 33.71 26.03
C GLN A 506 10.37 35.03 26.61
N GLN A 507 11.38 34.98 27.48
CA GLN A 507 11.90 36.15 28.16
C GLN A 507 12.54 37.15 27.17
N GLY A 508 12.30 38.44 27.37
CA GLY A 508 12.89 39.53 26.60
C GLY A 508 12.16 39.91 25.31
N LEU A 509 11.12 39.16 24.90
CA LEU A 509 10.36 39.48 23.69
C LEU A 509 9.14 40.37 24.00
N HIS A 510 8.98 41.44 23.22
CA HIS A 510 7.86 42.38 23.31
C HIS A 510 7.06 42.41 22.01
N PHE A 511 5.74 42.28 22.10
CA PHE A 511 4.87 42.36 20.93
C PHE A 511 4.63 43.82 20.52
N THR A 512 4.98 44.17 19.28
CA THR A 512 4.82 45.53 18.72
C THR A 512 3.68 45.66 17.72
N GLY A 513 2.94 44.58 17.45
CA GLY A 513 1.84 44.57 16.51
C GLY A 513 0.58 45.29 17.04
N THR A 514 -0.34 45.62 16.15
CA THR A 514 -1.59 46.32 16.47
C THR A 514 -2.81 45.42 16.58
N SER A 515 -2.67 44.12 16.29
CA SER A 515 -3.76 43.14 16.35
C SER A 515 -3.24 41.72 16.52
N PHE A 516 -4.01 40.89 17.23
CA PHE A 516 -3.78 39.45 17.34
C PHE A 516 -5.15 38.76 17.43
N ALA A 517 -5.52 37.94 16.44
CA ALA A 517 -6.92 37.57 16.17
C ALA A 517 -7.42 36.34 16.95
N GLN A 518 -6.54 35.62 17.63
CA GLN A 518 -6.86 34.34 18.24
C GLN A 518 -7.73 34.50 19.50
N PRO A 519 -8.73 33.62 19.73
CA PRO A 519 -9.76 33.83 20.76
C PRO A 519 -9.26 33.91 22.21
N ASN A 520 -8.11 33.29 22.49
CA ASN A 520 -7.45 33.30 23.80
C ASN A 520 -6.28 34.30 23.88
N CYS A 521 -6.26 35.30 22.99
CA CYS A 521 -5.32 36.43 23.01
C CYS A 521 -6.03 37.78 23.10
N SER A 522 -5.40 38.72 23.80
CA SER A 522 -5.75 40.14 23.74
C SER A 522 -4.49 41.00 23.67
N ILE A 523 -4.52 42.06 22.87
CA ILE A 523 -3.52 43.14 22.89
C ILE A 523 -3.80 44.17 23.99
N ALA A 524 -5.00 44.14 24.58
CA ALA A 524 -5.42 45.04 25.63
C ALA A 524 -5.54 44.31 26.98
N GLY A 525 -4.89 44.85 28.00
CA GLY A 525 -4.96 44.35 29.37
C GLY A 525 -6.15 44.90 30.17
N THR A 526 -7.01 45.73 29.57
CA THR A 526 -8.12 46.44 30.22
C THR A 526 -9.48 46.01 29.67
N ARG A 527 -10.53 46.11 30.50
CA ARG A 527 -11.85 45.56 30.20
C ARG A 527 -12.47 46.01 28.85
N PRO A 528 -12.42 47.29 28.43
CA PRO A 528 -13.07 47.71 27.19
C PRO A 528 -12.48 47.10 25.91
N GLY A 529 -11.23 46.63 25.94
CA GLY A 529 -10.54 46.03 24.79
C GLY A 529 -10.20 44.55 24.95
N LEU A 530 -10.52 43.94 26.09
CA LEU A 530 -10.17 42.56 26.41
C LEU A 530 -11.09 41.59 25.68
N THR A 531 -10.52 40.68 24.89
CA THR A 531 -11.25 39.70 24.06
C THR A 531 -12.27 38.87 24.83
N TRP A 532 -11.97 38.50 26.09
CA TRP A 532 -12.86 37.73 26.98
C TRP A 532 -13.38 38.55 28.17
N ALA A 533 -13.56 39.87 27.99
CA ALA A 533 -14.01 40.78 29.06
C ALA A 533 -15.26 40.29 29.81
N SER A 534 -16.20 39.64 29.10
CA SER A 534 -17.45 39.10 29.66
C SER A 534 -17.23 37.99 30.68
N LYS A 535 -16.07 37.31 30.68
CA LYS A 535 -15.73 36.23 31.61
C LYS A 535 -14.94 36.69 32.83
N VAL A 536 -14.46 37.93 32.83
CA VAL A 536 -13.74 38.50 33.97
C VAL A 536 -14.76 39.00 35.00
N ALA A 537 -14.72 38.46 36.22
CA ALA A 537 -15.58 38.91 37.32
C ALA A 537 -15.37 40.40 37.63
N ALA A 538 -16.44 41.10 38.06
CA ALA A 538 -16.48 42.57 38.14
C ALA A 538 -15.37 43.21 39.02
N GLY A 539 -14.87 42.50 40.04
CA GLY A 539 -13.83 42.98 40.96
C GLY A 539 -12.40 42.56 40.65
N VAL A 540 -12.15 41.87 39.52
CA VAL A 540 -10.80 41.41 39.14
C VAL A 540 -9.97 42.59 38.63
N PRO A 541 -8.80 42.88 39.22
CA PRO A 541 -7.87 43.88 38.68
C PRO A 541 -7.37 43.50 37.29
N LEU A 542 -7.33 44.47 36.38
CA LEU A 542 -6.93 44.34 34.98
C LEU A 542 -5.92 45.45 34.63
N PRO A 543 -4.69 45.13 34.15
CA PRO A 543 -4.15 43.78 33.99
C PRO A 543 -3.98 43.07 35.34
N THR A 544 -4.09 41.75 35.34
CA THR A 544 -4.04 40.93 36.55
C THR A 544 -2.59 40.64 36.93
N THR A 545 -2.03 41.51 37.77
CA THR A 545 -0.63 41.41 38.26
C THR A 545 -0.50 40.65 39.57
N THR A 546 -1.59 40.54 40.34
CA THR A 546 -1.67 39.78 41.60
C THR A 546 -2.94 38.93 41.63
N THR A 547 -2.81 37.69 42.11
CA THR A 547 -3.94 36.77 42.27
C THR A 547 -4.38 36.74 43.75
N PRO A 548 -5.66 37.03 44.06
CA PRO A 548 -6.21 36.84 45.40
C PRO A 548 -5.99 35.41 45.95
N SER A 549 -5.94 35.29 47.28
CA SER A 549 -5.86 34.00 47.96
C SER A 549 -7.06 33.11 47.58
N GLY A 550 -6.79 31.83 47.30
CA GLY A 550 -7.81 30.86 46.86
C GLY A 550 -8.09 30.84 45.36
N TRP A 551 -7.39 31.65 44.56
CA TRP A 551 -7.47 31.54 43.10
C TRP A 551 -6.89 30.21 42.61
N ASN A 552 -7.62 29.60 41.67
CA ASN A 552 -7.16 28.50 40.87
C ASN A 552 -6.56 29.06 39.57
N ASP A 553 -5.29 28.75 39.34
CA ASP A 553 -4.51 29.24 38.20
C ASP A 553 -5.12 28.90 36.83
N ASN A 554 -6.01 27.90 36.75
CA ASN A 554 -6.67 27.47 35.52
C ASN A 554 -8.13 27.93 35.37
N GLN A 555 -8.80 28.24 36.47
CA GLN A 555 -10.25 28.50 36.47
C GLN A 555 -10.60 29.98 36.66
N ASN A 556 -9.75 30.76 37.32
CA ASN A 556 -10.03 32.18 37.55
C ASN A 556 -9.52 33.03 36.38
N VAL A 557 -10.45 33.69 35.69
CA VAL A 557 -10.19 34.48 34.47
C VAL A 557 -9.82 35.92 34.81
N GLY A 558 -8.72 36.38 34.23
CA GLY A 558 -8.19 37.74 34.33
C GLY A 558 -7.52 38.17 33.01
N ALA A 559 -6.55 39.08 33.07
CA ALA A 559 -5.68 39.41 31.94
C ALA A 559 -4.22 39.36 32.38
N PHE A 560 -3.57 38.22 32.15
CA PHE A 560 -2.19 37.99 32.56
C PHE A 560 -1.26 38.30 31.39
N GLU A 561 -0.26 39.14 31.62
CA GLU A 561 0.69 39.51 30.57
C GLU A 561 1.66 38.36 30.24
N GLY A 562 2.01 38.22 28.97
CA GLY A 562 2.92 37.23 28.39
C GLY A 562 2.21 36.07 27.70
N ARG A 563 2.46 35.86 26.40
CA ARG A 563 1.99 34.71 25.60
C ARG A 563 2.52 34.76 24.17
N GLY A 564 2.25 33.71 23.39
CA GLY A 564 2.56 33.65 21.96
C GLY A 564 4.02 33.97 21.68
N THR A 565 4.91 33.41 22.50
CA THR A 565 6.36 33.69 22.58
C THR A 565 6.78 35.09 23.07
N PHE A 566 5.87 36.06 23.22
CA PHE A 566 6.18 37.40 23.75
C PHE A 566 5.97 37.48 25.28
N GLU A 567 6.95 37.97 26.04
CA GLU A 567 6.84 38.22 27.48
C GLU A 567 5.90 39.39 27.80
N THR A 568 5.87 40.41 26.95
CA THR A 568 5.10 41.64 27.17
C THR A 568 4.32 42.07 25.93
N GLY A 569 3.27 42.87 26.13
CA GLY A 569 2.43 43.43 25.06
C GLY A 569 1.24 42.55 24.61
N LEU A 570 1.16 41.30 25.05
CA LEU A 570 0.01 40.41 24.86
C LEU A 570 -0.46 39.82 26.18
N PHE A 571 -1.78 39.60 26.29
CA PHE A 571 -2.43 39.05 27.48
C PHE A 571 -3.06 37.70 27.18
N ARG A 572 -3.03 36.80 28.16
CA ARG A 572 -3.71 35.49 28.21
C ARG A 572 -4.79 35.47 29.30
N PRO A 573 -5.79 34.58 29.22
CA PRO A 573 -6.97 34.65 30.09
C PRO A 573 -6.77 34.14 31.50
N VAL A 574 -5.86 33.21 31.72
CA VAL A 574 -5.61 32.60 33.03
C VAL A 574 -4.12 32.49 33.30
N LYS A 575 -3.76 32.17 34.55
CA LYS A 575 -2.35 31.98 34.89
C LYS A 575 -1.81 30.71 34.24
N ASN A 576 -2.54 29.60 34.20
CA ASN A 576 -2.13 28.39 33.49
C ASN A 576 -3.28 27.69 32.75
N CYS A 577 -3.01 27.19 31.55
CA CYS A 577 -3.97 26.60 30.62
C CYS A 577 -3.31 25.47 29.85
N ARG A 578 -4.08 24.54 29.28
CA ARG A 578 -3.58 23.57 28.30
C ARG A 578 -2.77 24.23 27.17
N MET A 579 -3.13 25.44 26.75
CA MET A 579 -2.42 26.18 25.71
C MET A 579 -1.11 26.83 26.21
N ARG A 580 -0.83 26.79 27.51
CA ARG A 580 0.41 27.30 28.12
C ARG A 580 1.36 26.17 28.50
N SER A 581 0.81 25.09 29.03
CA SER A 581 1.54 23.89 29.42
C SER A 581 0.68 22.66 29.16
N ASN A 582 1.32 21.50 29.05
CA ASN A 582 0.60 20.27 28.77
C ASN A 582 -0.33 19.82 29.90
N GLU A 583 -0.22 20.33 31.13
CA GLU A 583 -1.24 20.19 32.19
C GLU A 583 -1.35 21.55 32.87
N PRO A 584 -2.54 22.16 33.06
CA PRO A 584 -3.92 21.64 33.32
C PRO A 584 -4.87 21.55 32.08
N PRO A 585 -6.18 21.25 32.23
CA PRO A 585 -7.17 21.32 31.14
C PRO A 585 -7.32 22.70 30.49
N TYR A 586 -8.10 22.78 29.41
CA TYR A 586 -8.45 24.08 28.82
C TYR A 586 -9.09 24.98 29.87
N CYS A 587 -8.62 26.22 29.95
CA CYS A 587 -9.22 27.24 30.81
C CYS A 587 -10.64 27.58 30.34
N PRO A 588 -11.47 28.27 31.16
CA PRO A 588 -12.84 28.61 30.81
C PRO A 588 -13.03 29.35 29.47
N VAL A 589 -12.04 30.15 29.05
CA VAL A 589 -12.05 30.85 27.75
C VAL A 589 -11.84 29.86 26.61
N CYS A 590 -10.75 29.09 26.65
CA CYS A 590 -10.44 28.08 25.64
C CYS A 590 -11.50 26.98 25.57
N ALA A 591 -12.02 26.53 26.71
CA ALA A 591 -13.04 25.49 26.76
C ALA A 591 -14.37 25.95 26.15
N GLU A 592 -14.76 27.22 26.27
CA GLU A 592 -15.94 27.75 25.58
C GLU A 592 -15.74 27.76 24.06
N VAL A 593 -14.59 28.22 23.58
CA VAL A 593 -14.26 28.21 22.14
C VAL A 593 -14.40 26.79 21.58
N MET A 594 -13.81 25.81 22.27
CA MET A 594 -13.89 24.41 21.86
C MET A 594 -15.32 23.85 21.95
N ARG A 595 -16.11 24.24 22.96
CA ARG A 595 -17.55 23.88 23.04
C ARG A 595 -18.36 24.48 21.91
N ASN A 596 -18.06 25.70 21.46
CA ASN A 596 -18.77 26.30 20.34
C ASN A 596 -18.47 25.57 19.02
N VAL A 597 -17.27 24.99 18.89
CA VAL A 597 -16.87 24.20 17.72
C VAL A 597 -17.49 22.80 17.72
N LEU A 598 -17.45 22.10 18.86
CA LEU A 598 -17.85 20.69 18.95
C LEU A 598 -19.30 20.49 19.43
N GLY A 599 -19.81 21.40 20.28
CA GLY A 599 -21.13 21.31 20.89
C GLY A 599 -22.30 21.19 19.91
N PRO A 600 -22.31 21.87 18.74
CA PRO A 600 -23.37 21.69 17.74
C PRO A 600 -23.48 20.27 17.17
N PHE A 601 -22.45 19.44 17.36
CA PHE A 601 -22.39 18.07 16.90
C PHE A 601 -22.65 17.05 18.02
N ALA A 602 -22.68 17.47 19.30
CA ALA A 602 -22.74 16.59 20.47
C ALA A 602 -24.07 15.87 20.64
#